data_AF-A0A960P8N3-F1
#
_entry.id   AF-A0A960P8N3-F1
#
_cell.length_a   1.000
_cell.length_b   1.000
_cell.length_c   1.000
_cell.angle_alpha   90.00
_cell.angle_beta   90.00
_cell.angle_gamma   90.00
#
_symmetry.space_group_name_H-M   'P 1'
#
loop_
_entity.id
_entity.type
_entity.pdbx_description
1 polymer ?
#
loop_
_entity_poly.entity_id
_entity_poly.type
_entity_poly.pdbx_seq_one_letter_code
_entity_poly.pdbx_strand_id
1 'polypeptide(L)'
;MKVRNRFLPDTRDLAVPVDDPFTRMLIDDGNAFEARIFATLARVGPAGTVNIDDRVGPAGRRDDRVAATAAAMEQGAPLILAGELGATGRRRGKPDLLVKVPASGERHRYVPGDVKHHLTLTTPGNGLTIATSDPGAPWPPVPDNGCDGRPNEADLLQLAHYWRMLEGVDRAPADRPPTGAILGKETRLVWYPLTEPVWRDDTPLARYDREFALRLEIADAASAGRRIVEPVRCDECAGCEWHTNVCGPWLSAGSGHVSLIAGIGRRDTAKLDQVGITTRDQLAAVDLTIADLSAAGVNVADYTAAATGVTADDRDLRLDQLHTLDNPLTRRPAQLNALADAAIHTVADLLARPGPIPPPGAGIAKQVRLARAALGPAPVHRRDDTDPGPVPRADIEIDLDMENDPIDGGVYLWGTLLDETHRPGRQPRYRSFADLHHPLTDPTEADLLAQLWEWLHTVLDATAADGRTARVYCWHQSAELTAMRRIATRSAGHPGVPTLGQIDHLARSGHWIDLEKEAIQRLWLPDGSSIKTIAPLAGHTWPMADAGGDQSIVWYRTATTAPAGPLLSPHRITARRDAHRARRKLLAYNQADVEATRAIRHWLESDFPTVPGCAGGEPERRTPRPRP
;
A
#
# COMPACT_ATOMS: atom_id res chain seq x y z
N MET A 1 1.81 0.33 -18.64
CA MET A 1 2.31 0.81 -19.95
C MET A 1 1.74 2.20 -20.17
N LYS A 2 2.55 3.25 -20.03
CA LYS A 2 2.12 4.63 -20.36
C LYS A 2 2.30 4.81 -21.87
N VAL A 3 1.31 4.42 -22.67
CA VAL A 3 1.40 4.52 -24.13
C VAL A 3 1.07 5.95 -24.54
N ARG A 4 2.05 6.65 -25.14
CA ARG A 4 1.78 7.90 -25.86
C ARG A 4 0.85 7.56 -27.03
N ASN A 5 -0.39 8.02 -26.97
CA ASN A 5 -1.48 7.50 -27.80
C ASN A 5 -1.99 8.56 -28.78
N ARG A 6 -2.38 8.16 -29.99
CA ARG A 6 -3.08 8.99 -30.99
C ARG A 6 -4.51 9.35 -30.58
N PHE A 7 -5.10 8.69 -29.58
CA PHE A 7 -6.44 8.99 -29.06
C PHE A 7 -6.55 10.37 -28.37
N LEU A 8 -5.49 10.84 -27.72
CA LEU A 8 -5.41 12.16 -27.07
C LEU A 8 -4.16 12.89 -27.58
N PRO A 9 -4.17 13.43 -28.81
CA PRO A 9 -3.00 14.09 -29.41
C PRO A 9 -2.50 15.29 -28.60
N ASP A 10 -3.35 15.90 -27.77
CA ASP A 10 -3.02 17.04 -26.91
C ASP A 10 -2.24 16.66 -25.64
N THR A 11 -1.97 15.37 -25.43
CA THR A 11 -1.11 14.87 -24.33
C THR A 11 0.34 14.63 -24.77
N ARG A 12 0.69 15.01 -26.01
CA ARG A 12 2.04 14.86 -26.59
C ARG A 12 3.13 15.60 -25.81
N ASP A 13 2.77 16.67 -25.11
CA ASP A 13 3.69 17.54 -24.38
C ASP A 13 3.72 17.27 -22.86
N LEU A 14 3.04 16.23 -22.37
CA LEU A 14 3.24 15.80 -20.98
C LEU A 14 4.68 15.39 -20.80
N ALA A 15 5.42 16.18 -20.02
CA ALA A 15 6.79 15.89 -19.67
C ALA A 15 6.87 14.48 -19.06
N VAL A 16 7.91 13.73 -19.43
CA VAL A 16 8.26 12.55 -18.64
C VAL A 16 8.59 13.09 -17.25
N PRO A 17 7.93 12.62 -16.18
CA PRO A 17 8.25 13.08 -14.84
C PRO A 17 9.76 12.93 -14.62
N VAL A 18 10.42 13.98 -14.15
CA VAL A 18 11.81 13.86 -13.73
C VAL A 18 11.81 13.03 -12.46
N ASP A 19 12.58 11.94 -12.42
CA ASP A 19 12.70 11.12 -11.22
C ASP A 19 13.12 12.01 -10.06
N ASP A 20 12.29 12.01 -9.00
CA ASP A 20 12.60 12.72 -7.78
C ASP A 20 13.83 12.10 -7.09
N PRO A 21 14.48 12.82 -6.16
CA PRO A 21 15.71 12.35 -5.53
C PRO A 21 15.61 10.96 -4.89
N PHE A 22 14.45 10.59 -4.33
CA PHE A 22 14.25 9.29 -3.69
C PHE A 22 14.10 8.18 -4.72
N THR A 23 13.29 8.39 -5.77
CA THR A 23 13.18 7.45 -6.90
C THR A 23 14.54 7.21 -7.54
N ARG A 24 15.36 8.26 -7.74
CA ARG A 24 16.70 8.11 -8.30
C ARG A 24 17.62 7.29 -7.38
N MET A 25 17.58 7.56 -6.08
CA MET A 25 18.34 6.80 -5.09
C MET A 25 17.98 5.30 -5.10
N LEU A 26 16.68 4.97 -5.19
CA LEU A 26 16.22 3.58 -5.32
C LEU A 26 16.76 2.88 -6.57
N ILE A 27 16.77 3.58 -7.71
CA ILE A 27 17.31 3.08 -8.97
C ILE A 27 18.82 2.84 -8.82
N ASP A 28 19.56 3.80 -8.29
CA ASP A 28 21.01 3.71 -8.11
C ASP A 28 21.40 2.56 -7.17
N ASP A 29 20.67 2.40 -6.05
CA ASP A 29 20.86 1.29 -5.12
C ASP A 29 20.57 -0.07 -5.76
N GLY A 30 19.48 -0.16 -6.53
CA GLY A 30 19.12 -1.37 -7.26
C GLY A 30 20.21 -1.78 -8.24
N ASN A 31 20.70 -0.82 -9.04
CA ASN A 31 21.79 -1.03 -9.99
C ASN A 31 23.10 -1.45 -9.28
N ALA A 32 23.43 -0.81 -8.16
CA ALA A 32 24.61 -1.15 -7.37
C ALA A 32 24.51 -2.55 -6.75
N PHE A 33 23.32 -2.93 -6.26
CA PHE A 33 23.04 -4.26 -5.75
C PHE A 33 23.21 -5.32 -6.85
N GLU A 34 22.58 -5.13 -8.00
CA GLU A 34 22.68 -6.01 -9.16
C GLU A 34 24.13 -6.20 -9.60
N ALA A 35 24.88 -5.11 -9.75
CA ALA A 35 26.30 -5.16 -10.13
C ALA A 35 27.14 -5.97 -9.12
N ARG A 36 26.87 -5.83 -7.81
CA ARG A 36 27.53 -6.62 -6.76
C ARG A 36 27.16 -8.10 -6.85
N ILE A 37 25.89 -8.43 -7.12
CA ILE A 37 25.44 -9.81 -7.31
C ILE A 37 26.12 -10.42 -8.54
N PHE A 38 26.17 -9.71 -9.67
CA PHE A 38 26.83 -10.20 -10.89
C PHE A 38 28.33 -10.41 -10.68
N ALA A 39 29.02 -9.47 -10.04
CA ALA A 39 30.42 -9.63 -9.69
C ALA A 39 30.65 -10.86 -8.76
N THR A 40 29.71 -11.11 -7.85
CA THR A 40 29.76 -12.30 -6.98
C THR A 40 29.56 -13.57 -7.79
N LEU A 41 28.53 -13.64 -8.62
CA LEU A 41 28.20 -14.80 -9.47
C LEU A 41 29.28 -15.09 -10.50
N ALA A 42 29.94 -14.09 -11.05
CA ALA A 42 31.08 -14.28 -11.95
C ALA A 42 32.25 -15.02 -11.25
N ARG A 43 32.37 -14.88 -9.93
CA ARG A 43 33.43 -15.49 -9.12
C ARG A 43 33.04 -16.86 -8.55
N VAL A 44 31.81 -17.00 -8.05
CA VAL A 44 31.35 -18.18 -7.30
C VAL A 44 30.33 -19.03 -8.05
N GLY A 45 29.87 -18.56 -9.21
CA GLY A 45 28.92 -19.24 -10.07
C GLY A 45 29.47 -20.55 -10.63
N PRO A 46 28.60 -21.39 -11.22
CA PRO A 46 29.02 -22.62 -11.88
C PRO A 46 30.10 -22.37 -12.93
N ALA A 47 31.05 -23.31 -13.05
CA ALA A 47 32.06 -23.25 -14.11
C ALA A 47 31.42 -23.17 -15.49
N GLY A 48 31.80 -22.17 -16.30
CA GLY A 48 31.15 -21.88 -17.59
C GLY A 48 30.02 -20.86 -17.52
N THR A 49 29.83 -20.18 -16.39
CA THR A 49 28.95 -19.00 -16.30
C THR A 49 29.35 -17.96 -17.35
N VAL A 50 28.36 -17.40 -18.04
CA VAL A 50 28.56 -16.40 -19.10
C VAL A 50 27.86 -15.11 -18.71
N ASN A 51 28.59 -14.01 -18.64
CA ASN A 51 28.00 -12.67 -18.55
C ASN A 51 27.94 -12.03 -19.94
N ILE A 52 26.75 -11.62 -20.37
CA ILE A 52 26.54 -11.01 -21.68
C ILE A 52 27.09 -9.57 -21.73
N ASP A 53 27.11 -8.86 -20.59
CA ASP A 53 27.69 -7.52 -20.51
C ASP A 53 29.19 -7.53 -20.82
N ASP A 54 29.91 -8.58 -20.43
CA ASP A 54 31.34 -8.70 -20.71
C ASP A 54 31.62 -8.95 -22.21
N ARG A 55 30.63 -9.44 -22.96
CA ARG A 55 30.75 -9.76 -24.40
C ARG A 55 30.37 -8.59 -25.31
N VAL A 56 29.32 -7.85 -24.95
CA VAL A 56 28.70 -6.82 -25.82
C VAL A 56 28.73 -5.43 -25.19
N GLY A 57 29.12 -5.33 -23.92
CA GLY A 57 28.99 -4.13 -23.11
C GLY A 57 27.56 -3.94 -22.58
N PRO A 58 27.39 -3.27 -21.42
CA PRO A 58 26.08 -3.01 -20.82
C PRO A 58 25.18 -2.13 -21.71
N ALA A 59 25.78 -1.24 -22.50
CA ALA A 59 25.11 -0.38 -23.49
C ALA A 59 25.14 -0.95 -24.93
N GLY A 60 25.49 -2.23 -25.09
CA GLY A 60 25.55 -2.90 -26.37
C GLY A 60 24.21 -2.90 -27.12
N ARG A 61 24.25 -2.96 -28.46
CA ARG A 61 23.02 -3.02 -29.27
C ARG A 61 22.22 -4.26 -28.90
N ARG A 62 20.89 -4.10 -28.85
CA ARG A 62 19.95 -5.18 -28.56
C ARG A 62 20.17 -6.43 -29.41
N ASP A 63 20.32 -6.27 -30.73
CA ASP A 63 20.46 -7.42 -31.63
C ASP A 63 21.74 -8.24 -31.31
N ASP A 64 22.82 -7.55 -30.94
CA ASP A 64 24.09 -8.17 -30.57
C ASP A 64 23.97 -8.91 -29.24
N ARG A 65 23.23 -8.34 -28.27
CA ARG A 65 22.93 -9.00 -26.98
C ARG A 65 22.04 -10.23 -27.14
N VAL A 66 21.02 -10.14 -28.00
CA VAL A 66 20.15 -11.28 -28.34
C VAL A 66 20.97 -12.41 -28.96
N ALA A 67 21.86 -12.07 -29.92
CA ALA A 67 22.75 -13.05 -30.55
C ALA A 67 23.72 -13.68 -29.54
N ALA A 68 24.35 -12.88 -28.67
CA ALA A 68 25.26 -13.38 -27.64
C ALA A 68 24.56 -14.29 -26.63
N THR A 69 23.32 -13.95 -26.24
CA THR A 69 22.49 -14.74 -25.33
C THR A 69 22.10 -16.07 -25.98
N ALA A 70 21.65 -16.06 -27.23
CA ALA A 70 21.32 -17.26 -27.98
C ALA A 70 22.54 -18.20 -28.11
N ALA A 71 23.71 -17.65 -28.44
CA ALA A 71 24.95 -18.43 -28.53
C ALA A 71 25.36 -19.07 -27.18
N ALA A 72 25.19 -18.34 -26.06
CA ALA A 72 25.45 -18.90 -24.74
C ALA A 72 24.49 -20.06 -24.39
N MET A 73 23.22 -19.97 -24.80
CA MET A 73 22.26 -21.07 -24.65
C MET A 73 22.56 -22.27 -25.55
N GLU A 74 23.05 -22.04 -26.78
CA GLU A 74 23.50 -23.11 -27.69
C GLU A 74 24.70 -23.85 -27.14
N GLN A 75 25.66 -23.13 -26.56
CA GLN A 75 26.83 -23.70 -25.88
C GLN A 75 26.47 -24.39 -24.56
N GLY A 76 25.25 -24.17 -24.06
CA GLY A 76 24.79 -24.80 -22.84
C GLY A 76 25.46 -24.27 -21.59
N ALA A 77 25.77 -22.96 -21.55
CA ALA A 77 26.26 -22.29 -20.37
C ALA A 77 25.34 -22.59 -19.17
N PRO A 78 25.87 -23.06 -18.02
CA PRO A 78 25.05 -23.44 -16.86
C PRO A 78 24.29 -22.25 -16.25
N LEU A 79 24.87 -21.05 -16.33
CA LEU A 79 24.27 -19.81 -15.88
C LEU A 79 24.62 -18.71 -16.89
N ILE A 80 23.63 -17.93 -17.30
CA ILE A 80 23.82 -16.75 -18.14
C ILE A 80 23.35 -15.52 -17.36
N LEU A 81 24.22 -14.52 -17.25
CA LEU A 81 23.95 -13.23 -16.61
C LEU A 81 23.67 -12.16 -17.66
N ALA A 82 22.81 -11.20 -17.33
CA ALA A 82 22.44 -10.05 -18.17
C ALA A 82 21.89 -10.47 -19.56
N GLY A 83 21.10 -11.55 -19.60
CA GLY A 83 20.57 -12.09 -20.85
C GLY A 83 19.61 -11.14 -21.56
N GLU A 84 19.50 -11.24 -22.88
CA GLU A 84 18.42 -10.62 -23.65
C GLU A 84 17.78 -11.64 -24.59
N LEU A 85 16.48 -11.86 -24.43
CA LEU A 85 15.76 -12.84 -25.23
C LEU A 85 15.28 -12.24 -26.56
N GLY A 86 15.30 -13.06 -27.62
CA GLY A 86 14.70 -12.72 -28.90
C GLY A 86 13.22 -12.34 -28.73
N ALA A 87 12.73 -11.39 -29.53
CA ALA A 87 11.33 -10.97 -29.43
C ALA A 87 10.39 -12.12 -29.83
N THR A 88 9.35 -12.36 -29.04
CA THR A 88 8.32 -13.39 -29.33
C THR A 88 6.96 -12.73 -29.41
N GLY A 89 6.42 -12.62 -30.63
CA GLY A 89 5.27 -11.74 -30.89
C GLY A 89 5.60 -10.29 -30.51
N ARG A 90 4.83 -9.70 -29.57
CA ARG A 90 5.06 -8.35 -29.03
C ARG A 90 5.81 -8.34 -27.69
N ARG A 91 6.41 -9.46 -27.26
CA ARG A 91 7.18 -9.58 -26.00
C ARG A 91 8.66 -9.27 -26.23
N ARG A 92 9.28 -8.61 -25.25
CA ARG A 92 10.71 -8.27 -25.19
C ARG A 92 11.12 -8.23 -23.73
N GLY A 93 12.29 -8.75 -23.40
CA GLY A 93 12.73 -8.86 -22.03
C GLY A 93 14.22 -9.16 -21.90
N LYS A 94 14.79 -8.74 -20.77
CA LYS A 94 16.18 -8.93 -20.39
C LYS A 94 16.23 -9.63 -19.02
N PRO A 95 16.12 -10.97 -18.97
CA PRO A 95 16.28 -11.68 -17.71
C PRO A 95 17.69 -11.48 -17.17
N ASP A 96 17.81 -11.09 -15.90
CA ASP A 96 19.12 -10.95 -15.26
C ASP A 96 19.83 -12.29 -15.18
N LEU A 97 19.07 -13.36 -14.97
CA LEU A 97 19.55 -14.72 -14.84
C LEU A 97 18.81 -15.67 -15.80
N LEU A 98 19.55 -16.56 -16.45
CA LEU A 98 19.00 -17.75 -17.08
C LEU A 98 19.76 -18.97 -16.55
N VAL A 99 19.04 -19.82 -15.84
CA VAL A 99 19.60 -21.02 -15.21
C VAL A 99 19.35 -22.22 -16.12
N LYS A 100 20.41 -22.88 -16.57
CA LYS A 100 20.28 -24.12 -17.34
C LYS A 100 19.75 -25.22 -16.44
N VAL A 101 18.80 -25.99 -16.94
CA VAL A 101 18.25 -27.13 -16.22
C VAL A 101 18.49 -28.44 -16.97
N PRO A 102 18.59 -29.58 -16.25
CA PRO A 102 18.57 -30.89 -16.89
C PRO A 102 17.31 -31.03 -17.72
N ALA A 103 17.39 -31.49 -18.96
CA ALA A 103 16.22 -31.72 -19.80
C ALA A 103 16.50 -32.81 -20.83
N SER A 104 15.45 -33.51 -21.24
CA SER A 104 15.52 -34.44 -22.38
C SER A 104 15.48 -33.67 -23.72
N GLY A 105 16.18 -34.19 -24.73
CA GLY A 105 16.23 -33.62 -26.08
C GLY A 105 17.55 -32.93 -26.43
N GLU A 106 17.65 -32.47 -27.68
CA GLU A 106 18.90 -31.94 -28.26
C GLU A 106 19.23 -30.51 -27.81
N ARG A 107 18.21 -29.71 -27.46
CA ARG A 107 18.38 -28.31 -27.07
C ARG A 107 18.50 -28.16 -25.56
N HIS A 108 19.46 -27.36 -25.13
CA HIS A 108 19.57 -26.92 -23.74
C HIS A 108 18.37 -26.06 -23.34
N ARG A 109 17.83 -26.32 -22.14
CA ARG A 109 16.66 -25.67 -21.58
C ARG A 109 17.04 -24.79 -20.40
N TYR A 110 16.29 -23.70 -20.25
CA TYR A 110 16.57 -22.63 -19.29
C TYR A 110 15.31 -22.24 -18.54
N VAL A 111 15.52 -21.82 -17.30
CA VAL A 111 14.50 -21.24 -16.42
C VAL A 111 14.91 -19.79 -16.12
N PRO A 112 13.98 -18.82 -16.14
CA PRO A 112 14.33 -17.43 -15.91
C PRO A 112 14.54 -17.12 -14.43
N GLY A 113 15.42 -16.17 -14.16
CA GLY A 113 15.53 -15.51 -12.87
C GLY A 113 15.83 -14.03 -12.99
N ASP A 114 15.62 -13.31 -11.91
CA ASP A 114 15.78 -11.85 -11.84
C ASP A 114 16.39 -11.45 -10.48
N VAL A 115 17.18 -10.38 -10.43
CA VAL A 115 17.85 -9.90 -9.23
C VAL A 115 17.06 -8.73 -8.66
N LYS A 116 16.67 -8.81 -7.39
CA LYS A 116 15.84 -7.78 -6.75
C LYS A 116 16.47 -7.24 -5.47
N HIS A 117 16.52 -5.91 -5.37
CA HIS A 117 17.02 -5.22 -4.19
C HIS A 117 15.97 -5.15 -3.06
N HIS A 118 15.36 -6.29 -2.72
CA HIS A 118 14.51 -6.46 -1.55
C HIS A 118 14.49 -7.92 -1.09
N LEU A 119 13.93 -8.17 0.09
CA LEU A 119 13.75 -9.52 0.62
C LEU A 119 12.69 -10.29 -0.20
N THR A 120 12.92 -11.59 -0.34
CA THR A 120 12.06 -12.57 -1.03
C THR A 120 11.63 -13.70 -0.10
N LEU A 121 12.16 -13.73 1.12
CA LEU A 121 11.81 -14.65 2.19
C LEU A 121 11.22 -13.88 3.37
N THR A 122 10.46 -14.59 4.18
CA THR A 122 9.94 -14.11 5.46
C THR A 122 10.00 -15.22 6.51
N THR A 123 9.80 -14.87 7.78
CA THR A 123 9.69 -15.88 8.84
C THR A 123 8.48 -16.78 8.57
N PRO A 124 8.53 -18.07 8.93
CA PRO A 124 7.40 -18.98 8.72
C PRO A 124 6.09 -18.45 9.35
N GLY A 125 4.97 -18.60 8.65
CA GLY A 125 3.64 -18.24 9.15
C GLY A 125 2.61 -17.84 8.08
N ASN A 126 3.00 -17.67 6.82
CA ASN A 126 2.07 -17.34 5.73
C ASN A 126 1.63 -18.58 4.92
N GLY A 127 2.32 -19.72 5.08
CA GLY A 127 1.95 -21.00 4.48
C GLY A 127 2.42 -21.20 3.03
N LEU A 128 3.16 -20.25 2.45
CA LEU A 128 3.76 -20.37 1.13
C LEU A 128 5.13 -21.06 1.24
N THR A 129 5.12 -22.39 1.23
CA THR A 129 6.36 -23.18 1.16
C THR A 129 7.05 -22.95 -0.18
N ILE A 130 8.35 -22.68 -0.14
CA ILE A 130 9.20 -22.44 -1.31
C ILE A 130 10.42 -23.37 -1.31
N ALA A 131 11.10 -23.41 -2.45
CA ALA A 131 12.41 -24.03 -2.56
C ALA A 131 13.48 -22.94 -2.74
N THR A 132 14.66 -23.17 -2.20
CA THR A 132 15.81 -22.26 -2.35
C THR A 132 17.01 -22.99 -2.94
N SER A 133 17.95 -22.25 -3.52
CA SER A 133 19.25 -22.77 -3.93
C SER A 133 20.37 -21.76 -3.71
N ASP A 134 21.58 -22.25 -3.55
CA ASP A 134 22.78 -21.42 -3.54
C ASP A 134 23.01 -20.83 -4.95
N PRO A 135 23.30 -19.53 -5.10
CA PRO A 135 23.53 -18.95 -6.43
C PRO A 135 24.76 -19.51 -7.16
N GLY A 136 25.74 -20.06 -6.43
CA GLY A 136 26.88 -20.81 -6.96
C GLY A 136 26.53 -22.22 -7.46
N ALA A 137 25.42 -22.78 -7.00
CA ALA A 137 24.85 -24.04 -7.46
C ALA A 137 23.33 -23.88 -7.68
N PRO A 138 22.92 -23.12 -8.72
CA PRO A 138 21.55 -22.63 -8.85
C PRO A 138 20.52 -23.74 -9.13
N TRP A 139 20.95 -24.97 -9.45
CA TRP A 139 20.05 -26.09 -9.66
C TRP A 139 20.66 -27.40 -9.11
N PRO A 140 19.86 -28.30 -8.49
CA PRO A 140 18.43 -28.19 -8.22
C PRO A 140 18.09 -27.38 -6.95
N PRO A 141 16.91 -26.73 -6.91
CA PRO A 141 16.41 -26.12 -5.69
C PRO A 141 15.96 -27.18 -4.68
N VAL A 142 16.07 -26.84 -3.40
CA VAL A 142 15.75 -27.71 -2.25
C VAL A 142 14.67 -27.02 -1.40
N PRO A 143 13.64 -27.75 -0.92
CA PRO A 143 12.64 -27.17 0.00
C PRO A 143 13.30 -26.52 1.22
N ASP A 144 12.87 -25.30 1.56
CA ASP A 144 13.37 -24.57 2.74
C ASP A 144 12.25 -24.46 3.78
N ASN A 145 12.35 -25.25 4.85
CA ASN A 145 11.36 -25.26 5.94
C ASN A 145 11.64 -24.19 7.00
N GLY A 146 12.74 -23.44 6.89
CA GLY A 146 13.13 -22.40 7.83
C GLY A 146 12.54 -21.03 7.52
N CYS A 147 11.92 -20.87 6.36
CA CYS A 147 11.33 -19.62 5.90
C CYS A 147 10.15 -19.87 4.96
N ASP A 148 9.26 -18.89 4.89
CA ASP A 148 8.20 -18.87 3.87
C ASP A 148 8.59 -17.92 2.74
N GLY A 149 8.01 -18.14 1.56
CA GLY A 149 8.15 -17.24 0.43
C GLY A 149 7.46 -15.90 0.70
N ARG A 150 8.08 -14.80 0.27
CA ARG A 150 7.50 -13.45 0.27
C ARG A 150 7.24 -13.01 -1.18
N PRO A 151 6.13 -13.44 -1.80
CA PRO A 151 5.90 -13.20 -3.22
C PRO A 151 5.63 -11.72 -3.49
N ASN A 152 6.21 -11.19 -4.56
CA ASN A 152 5.92 -9.87 -5.09
C ASN A 152 5.20 -10.00 -6.44
N GLU A 153 4.10 -9.27 -6.63
CA GLU A 153 3.31 -9.34 -7.87
C GLU A 153 4.11 -8.96 -9.11
N ALA A 154 4.86 -7.86 -9.07
CA ALA A 154 5.63 -7.39 -10.21
C ALA A 154 6.71 -8.41 -10.61
N ASP A 155 7.42 -8.97 -9.64
CA ASP A 155 8.48 -9.95 -9.86
C ASP A 155 7.95 -11.23 -10.51
N LEU A 156 6.87 -11.80 -9.98
CA LEU A 156 6.33 -13.05 -10.51
C LEU A 156 5.67 -12.85 -11.88
N LEU A 157 5.06 -11.69 -12.15
CA LEU A 157 4.59 -11.34 -13.50
C LEU A 157 5.76 -11.16 -14.47
N GLN A 158 6.91 -10.64 -14.02
CA GLN A 158 8.12 -10.51 -14.82
C GLN A 158 8.74 -11.89 -15.12
N LEU A 159 8.79 -12.80 -14.14
CA LEU A 159 9.22 -14.19 -14.38
C LEU A 159 8.28 -14.92 -15.34
N ALA A 160 6.96 -14.75 -15.19
CA ALA A 160 5.98 -15.28 -16.15
C ALA A 160 6.17 -14.72 -17.57
N HIS A 161 6.50 -13.43 -17.68
CA HIS A 161 6.85 -12.80 -18.96
C HIS A 161 8.06 -13.50 -19.61
N TYR A 162 9.14 -13.68 -18.86
CA TYR A 162 10.34 -14.34 -19.37
C TYR A 162 10.12 -15.81 -19.69
N TRP A 163 9.29 -16.52 -18.91
CA TRP A 163 8.89 -17.88 -19.21
C TRP A 163 8.18 -17.97 -20.58
N ARG A 164 7.17 -17.11 -20.83
CA ARG A 164 6.50 -17.03 -22.14
C ARG A 164 7.46 -16.68 -23.28
N MET A 165 8.50 -15.89 -23.00
CA MET A 165 9.55 -15.62 -24.00
C MET A 165 10.41 -16.85 -24.28
N LEU A 166 10.82 -17.59 -23.25
CA LEU A 166 11.59 -18.84 -23.38
C LEU A 166 10.80 -19.91 -24.15
N GLU A 167 9.49 -20.01 -23.94
CA GLU A 167 8.62 -20.86 -24.77
C GLU A 167 8.68 -20.44 -26.24
N GLY A 168 8.53 -19.14 -26.52
CA GLY A 168 8.52 -18.64 -27.90
C GLY A 168 9.85 -18.75 -28.65
N VAL A 169 10.98 -18.90 -27.94
CA VAL A 169 12.30 -19.19 -28.55
C VAL A 169 12.71 -20.67 -28.45
N ASP A 170 11.80 -21.56 -28.02
CA ASP A 170 12.05 -22.99 -27.81
C ASP A 170 13.26 -23.26 -26.87
N ARG A 171 13.23 -22.62 -25.69
CA ARG A 171 14.23 -22.77 -24.62
C ARG A 171 13.63 -23.08 -23.25
N ALA A 172 12.31 -22.97 -23.08
CA ALA A 172 11.64 -23.42 -21.86
C ALA A 172 11.64 -24.98 -21.78
N PRO A 173 11.83 -25.56 -20.59
CA PRO A 173 11.72 -27.01 -20.40
C PRO A 173 10.24 -27.45 -20.46
N ALA A 174 9.95 -28.47 -21.27
CA ALA A 174 8.60 -29.01 -21.43
C ALA A 174 8.27 -30.17 -20.46
N ASP A 175 9.28 -30.68 -19.75
CA ASP A 175 9.19 -31.85 -18.87
C ASP A 175 8.90 -31.50 -17.40
N ARG A 176 8.60 -30.23 -17.12
CA ARG A 176 8.37 -29.72 -15.76
C ARG A 176 7.39 -28.55 -15.74
N PRO A 177 6.76 -28.27 -14.59
CA PRO A 177 5.93 -27.09 -14.45
C PRO A 177 6.75 -25.80 -14.60
N PRO A 178 6.14 -24.73 -15.15
CA PRO A 178 6.73 -23.40 -15.19
C PRO A 178 7.15 -22.89 -13.81
N THR A 179 8.40 -22.44 -13.71
CA THR A 179 8.99 -21.89 -12.50
C THR A 179 9.93 -20.74 -12.85
N GLY A 180 10.29 -19.91 -11.87
CA GLY A 180 11.30 -18.88 -12.00
C GLY A 180 11.90 -18.53 -10.63
N ALA A 181 13.08 -17.92 -10.63
CA ALA A 181 13.81 -17.62 -9.41
C ALA A 181 14.01 -16.11 -9.20
N ILE A 182 13.86 -15.62 -7.97
CA ILE A 182 14.30 -14.27 -7.60
C ILE A 182 15.52 -14.39 -6.69
N LEU A 183 16.56 -13.60 -6.98
CA LEU A 183 17.72 -13.43 -6.11
C LEU A 183 17.56 -12.12 -5.32
N GLY A 184 17.12 -12.23 -4.07
CA GLY A 184 16.87 -11.10 -3.18
C GLY A 184 18.06 -10.69 -2.32
N LYS A 185 17.83 -9.78 -1.36
CA LYS A 185 18.83 -9.32 -0.36
C LYS A 185 19.40 -10.45 0.50
N GLU A 186 18.71 -11.58 0.62
CA GLU A 186 19.18 -12.77 1.32
C GLU A 186 20.31 -13.49 0.58
N THR A 187 20.67 -13.06 -0.63
CA THR A 187 21.70 -13.67 -1.48
C THR A 187 21.48 -15.16 -1.76
N ARG A 188 20.20 -15.56 -1.80
CA ARG A 188 19.73 -16.90 -2.16
C ARG A 188 18.77 -16.81 -3.33
N LEU A 189 18.73 -17.84 -4.17
CA LEU A 189 17.70 -17.97 -5.20
C LEU A 189 16.45 -18.55 -4.56
N VAL A 190 15.33 -17.82 -4.64
CA VAL A 190 14.02 -18.28 -4.17
C VAL A 190 13.17 -18.65 -5.37
N TRP A 191 12.73 -19.90 -5.42
CA TRP A 191 12.05 -20.48 -6.57
C TRP A 191 10.55 -20.47 -6.37
N TYR A 192 9.85 -19.85 -7.32
CA TYR A 192 8.40 -19.74 -7.31
C TYR A 192 7.76 -20.61 -8.39
N PRO A 193 6.69 -21.35 -8.08
CA PRO A 193 5.85 -21.95 -9.11
C PRO A 193 5.08 -20.84 -9.84
N LEU A 194 5.03 -20.92 -11.18
CA LEU A 194 4.32 -19.94 -11.99
C LEU A 194 2.92 -20.43 -12.42
N THR A 195 2.61 -21.69 -12.18
CA THR A 195 1.32 -22.34 -12.52
C THR A 195 0.52 -22.77 -11.29
N GLU A 196 1.06 -22.59 -10.09
CA GLU A 196 0.33 -22.83 -8.85
C GLU A 196 -0.19 -21.51 -8.28
N PRO A 197 -1.27 -21.53 -7.48
CA PRO A 197 -1.78 -20.32 -6.85
C PRO A 197 -0.77 -19.75 -5.85
N VAL A 198 -0.32 -18.53 -6.10
CA VAL A 198 0.54 -17.78 -5.18
C VAL A 198 -0.23 -16.66 -4.49
N TRP A 199 -1.33 -16.19 -5.10
CA TRP A 199 -2.22 -15.19 -4.52
C TRP A 199 -3.66 -15.68 -4.57
N ARG A 200 -4.21 -16.09 -3.42
CA ARG A 200 -5.55 -16.71 -3.34
C ARG A 200 -5.63 -17.87 -4.35
N ASP A 201 -6.57 -17.81 -5.29
CA ASP A 201 -6.83 -18.85 -6.31
C ASP A 201 -6.22 -18.52 -7.69
N ASP A 202 -5.31 -17.53 -7.78
CA ASP A 202 -4.74 -17.06 -9.06
C ASP A 202 -3.26 -17.42 -9.20
N THR A 203 -2.86 -17.77 -10.42
CA THR A 203 -1.48 -18.20 -10.73
C THR A 203 -0.71 -17.09 -11.44
N PRO A 204 0.62 -16.96 -11.22
CA PRO A 204 1.41 -15.93 -11.90
C PRO A 204 1.26 -15.91 -13.42
N LEU A 205 1.30 -17.07 -14.09
CA LEU A 205 1.14 -17.15 -15.54
C LEU A 205 -0.27 -16.78 -16.01
N ALA A 206 -1.32 -17.31 -15.37
CA ALA A 206 -2.69 -17.03 -15.80
C ALA A 206 -3.03 -15.54 -15.62
N ARG A 207 -2.55 -14.93 -14.54
CA ARG A 207 -2.66 -13.48 -14.34
C ARG A 207 -1.87 -12.70 -15.38
N TYR A 208 -0.60 -13.04 -15.60
CA TYR A 208 0.24 -12.39 -16.60
C TYR A 208 -0.40 -12.44 -18.00
N ASP A 209 -0.90 -13.59 -18.44
CA ASP A 209 -1.47 -13.72 -19.78
C ASP A 209 -2.73 -12.87 -19.96
N ARG A 210 -3.61 -12.83 -18.96
CA ARG A 210 -4.80 -11.95 -18.96
C ARG A 210 -4.40 -10.47 -19.02
N GLU A 211 -3.48 -10.05 -18.15
CA GLU A 211 -2.99 -8.68 -18.05
C GLU A 211 -2.24 -8.23 -19.31
N PHE A 212 -1.44 -9.13 -19.91
CA PHE A 212 -0.70 -8.86 -21.14
C PHE A 212 -1.64 -8.78 -22.35
N ALA A 213 -2.60 -9.70 -22.46
CA ALA A 213 -3.61 -9.66 -23.53
C ALA A 213 -4.43 -8.36 -23.48
N LEU A 214 -4.91 -7.96 -22.30
CA LEU A 214 -5.62 -6.69 -22.11
C LEU A 214 -4.76 -5.49 -22.52
N ARG A 215 -3.47 -5.47 -22.18
CA ARG A 215 -2.55 -4.38 -22.59
C ARG A 215 -2.38 -4.31 -24.11
N LEU A 216 -2.37 -5.45 -24.80
CA LEU A 216 -2.34 -5.47 -26.27
C LEU A 216 -3.65 -4.94 -26.86
N GLU A 217 -4.79 -5.35 -26.33
CA GLU A 217 -6.10 -4.86 -26.77
C GLU A 217 -6.21 -3.34 -26.57
N ILE A 218 -5.76 -2.83 -25.42
CA ILE A 218 -5.70 -1.39 -25.15
C ILE A 218 -4.80 -0.69 -26.17
N ALA A 219 -3.61 -1.22 -26.43
CA ALA A 219 -2.67 -0.64 -27.39
C ALA A 219 -3.21 -0.62 -28.83
N ASP A 220 -3.97 -1.65 -29.22
CA ASP A 220 -4.56 -1.76 -30.55
C ASP A 220 -5.79 -0.85 -30.70
N ALA A 221 -6.67 -0.81 -29.69
CA ALA A 221 -7.79 0.14 -29.63
C ALA A 221 -7.29 1.59 -29.67
N ALA A 222 -6.28 1.90 -28.86
CA ALA A 222 -5.57 3.16 -28.83
C ALA A 222 -5.04 3.57 -30.21
N SER A 223 -4.33 2.67 -30.89
CA SER A 223 -3.78 2.91 -32.22
C SER A 223 -4.86 3.16 -33.27
N ALA A 224 -6.05 2.61 -33.06
CA ALA A 224 -7.25 2.84 -33.87
C ALA A 224 -8.09 4.06 -33.43
N GLY A 225 -7.63 4.86 -32.47
CA GLY A 225 -8.37 6.03 -31.98
C GLY A 225 -9.60 5.69 -31.13
N ARG A 226 -9.64 4.51 -30.51
CA ARG A 226 -10.71 4.08 -29.60
C ARG A 226 -10.19 4.04 -28.15
N ARG A 227 -11.08 4.33 -27.20
CA ARG A 227 -10.87 4.13 -25.77
C ARG A 227 -11.73 2.97 -25.28
N ILE A 228 -11.11 2.03 -24.59
CA ILE A 228 -11.78 0.84 -24.02
C ILE A 228 -11.57 0.70 -22.50
N VAL A 229 -10.86 1.66 -21.89
CA VAL A 229 -10.66 1.74 -20.44
C VAL A 229 -10.86 3.17 -19.99
N GLU A 230 -11.48 3.33 -18.82
CA GLU A 230 -11.68 4.63 -18.17
C GLU A 230 -10.64 4.83 -17.04
N PRO A 231 -10.25 6.07 -16.75
CA PRO A 231 -9.33 6.34 -15.66
C PRO A 231 -10.01 6.11 -14.32
N VAL A 232 -9.23 5.64 -13.35
CA VAL A 232 -9.66 5.36 -11.98
C VAL A 232 -8.54 5.84 -11.07
N ARG A 233 -8.86 6.50 -9.95
CA ARG A 233 -7.84 6.88 -8.95
C ARG A 233 -7.22 5.61 -8.36
N CYS A 234 -5.90 5.62 -8.20
CA CYS A 234 -5.13 4.53 -7.60
C CYS A 234 -3.89 5.10 -6.92
N ASP A 235 -3.15 4.25 -6.21
CA ASP A 235 -2.00 4.65 -5.40
C ASP A 235 -0.88 5.31 -6.23
N GLU A 236 -0.71 4.90 -7.49
CA GLU A 236 0.24 5.53 -8.43
C GLU A 236 -0.08 6.99 -8.77
N CYS A 237 -1.27 7.52 -8.41
CA CYS A 237 -1.70 8.86 -8.80
C CYS A 237 -0.92 9.99 -8.09
N ALA A 238 -0.32 9.74 -6.91
CA ALA A 238 0.31 10.77 -6.09
C ALA A 238 1.44 11.55 -6.80
N GLY A 239 2.16 10.89 -7.71
CA GLY A 239 3.20 11.50 -8.56
C GLY A 239 2.88 11.43 -10.06
N CYS A 240 1.61 11.22 -10.43
CA CYS A 240 1.23 10.96 -11.81
C CYS A 240 0.88 12.25 -12.55
N GLU A 241 1.74 12.68 -13.48
CA GLU A 241 1.46 13.82 -14.37
C GLU A 241 0.15 13.70 -15.16
N TRP A 242 -0.29 12.46 -15.46
CA TRP A 242 -1.59 12.23 -16.09
C TRP A 242 -2.74 12.52 -15.13
N HIS A 243 -2.59 12.21 -13.83
CA HIS A 243 -3.58 12.57 -12.84
C HIS A 243 -3.67 14.10 -12.70
N THR A 244 -2.54 14.76 -12.52
CA THR A 244 -2.48 16.22 -12.37
C THR A 244 -3.11 16.95 -13.56
N ASN A 245 -2.78 16.53 -14.79
CA ASN A 245 -3.09 17.34 -15.98
C ASN A 245 -4.22 16.79 -16.86
N VAL A 246 -4.61 15.51 -16.74
CA VAL A 246 -5.54 14.87 -17.68
C VAL A 246 -6.70 14.17 -16.98
N CYS A 247 -6.45 13.08 -16.26
CA CYS A 247 -7.51 12.28 -15.70
C CYS A 247 -8.03 12.79 -14.36
N GLY A 248 -7.26 13.55 -13.57
CA GLY A 248 -7.74 14.17 -12.33
C GLY A 248 -8.88 15.16 -12.56
N PRO A 249 -8.74 16.13 -13.47
CA PRO A 249 -9.85 17.03 -13.83
C PRO A 249 -11.10 16.28 -14.31
N TRP A 250 -10.93 15.21 -15.10
CA TRP A 250 -12.04 14.36 -15.52
C TRP A 250 -12.70 13.64 -14.34
N LEU A 251 -11.88 13.03 -13.46
CA LEU A 251 -12.36 12.32 -12.26
C LEU A 251 -13.09 13.26 -11.30
N SER A 252 -12.69 14.52 -11.21
CA SER A 252 -13.29 15.50 -10.29
C SER A 252 -14.45 16.28 -10.89
N ALA A 253 -14.75 16.12 -12.19
CA ALA A 253 -15.81 16.87 -12.86
C ALA A 253 -17.21 16.54 -12.29
N GLY A 254 -18.08 17.55 -12.20
CA GLY A 254 -19.42 17.41 -11.64
C GLY A 254 -19.39 17.00 -10.17
N SER A 255 -20.13 15.94 -9.82
CA SER A 255 -20.06 15.33 -8.49
C SER A 255 -18.78 14.49 -8.29
N GLY A 256 -17.98 14.25 -9.33
CA GLY A 256 -16.77 13.45 -9.33
C GLY A 256 -17.02 11.93 -9.32
N HIS A 257 -16.02 11.18 -9.78
CA HIS A 257 -16.04 9.72 -9.93
C HIS A 257 -15.91 9.01 -8.57
N VAL A 258 -16.55 7.84 -8.41
CA VAL A 258 -16.57 7.08 -7.14
C VAL A 258 -15.19 6.74 -6.60
N SER A 259 -14.20 6.53 -7.48
CA SER A 259 -12.82 6.20 -7.07
C SER A 259 -12.13 7.31 -6.28
N LEU A 260 -12.68 8.53 -6.25
CA LEU A 260 -12.15 9.61 -5.43
C LEU A 260 -12.41 9.38 -3.93
N ILE A 261 -13.38 8.53 -3.58
CA ILE A 261 -13.68 8.17 -2.19
C ILE A 261 -12.61 7.23 -1.65
N ALA A 262 -12.07 7.56 -0.49
CA ALA A 262 -11.08 6.75 0.20
C ALA A 262 -11.58 5.32 0.44
N GLY A 263 -10.74 4.34 0.07
CA GLY A 263 -11.06 2.92 0.20
C GLY A 263 -11.88 2.33 -0.95
N ILE A 264 -12.20 3.09 -2.00
CA ILE A 264 -12.75 2.55 -3.26
C ILE A 264 -11.61 2.27 -4.24
N GLY A 265 -11.14 1.02 -4.28
CA GLY A 265 -10.08 0.60 -5.19
C GLY A 265 -10.58 0.28 -6.61
N ARG A 266 -9.66 -0.14 -7.50
CA ARG A 266 -9.99 -0.56 -8.88
C ARG A 266 -11.05 -1.67 -8.93
N ARG A 267 -10.98 -2.65 -8.03
CA ARG A 267 -11.94 -3.77 -7.97
C ARG A 267 -13.31 -3.31 -7.53
N ASP A 268 -13.40 -2.43 -6.54
CA ASP A 268 -14.67 -1.89 -6.06
C ASP A 268 -15.31 -1.00 -7.13
N THR A 269 -14.50 -0.17 -7.79
CA THR A 269 -14.91 0.63 -8.94
C THR A 269 -15.52 -0.24 -10.03
N ALA A 270 -14.86 -1.33 -10.43
CA ALA A 270 -15.38 -2.22 -11.47
C ALA A 270 -16.72 -2.88 -11.08
N LYS A 271 -16.92 -3.21 -9.80
CA LYS A 271 -18.20 -3.75 -9.31
C LYS A 271 -19.32 -2.71 -9.30
N LEU A 272 -19.00 -1.47 -8.93
CA LEU A 272 -19.95 -0.36 -8.93
C LEU A 272 -20.35 0.03 -10.37
N ASP A 273 -19.39 0.06 -11.28
CA ASP A 273 -19.60 0.34 -12.71
C ASP A 273 -20.51 -0.69 -13.37
N GLN A 274 -20.39 -1.98 -13.01
CA GLN A 274 -21.29 -3.05 -13.49
C GLN A 274 -22.77 -2.82 -13.17
N VAL A 275 -23.09 -2.06 -12.12
CA VAL A 275 -24.47 -1.68 -11.75
C VAL A 275 -24.78 -0.23 -12.06
N GLY A 276 -23.92 0.45 -12.84
CA GLY A 276 -24.12 1.83 -13.29
C GLY A 276 -23.83 2.91 -12.26
N ILE A 277 -23.19 2.57 -11.13
CA ILE A 277 -22.77 3.54 -10.11
C ILE A 277 -21.32 3.95 -10.41
N THR A 278 -21.13 5.11 -11.05
CA THR A 278 -19.81 5.62 -11.48
C THR A 278 -19.44 6.95 -10.82
N THR A 279 -20.41 7.70 -10.29
CA THR A 279 -20.18 9.00 -9.65
C THR A 279 -20.49 9.01 -8.15
N ARG A 280 -19.89 9.95 -7.41
CA ARG A 280 -20.07 10.08 -5.96
C ARG A 280 -21.52 10.38 -5.58
N ASP A 281 -22.26 11.13 -6.39
CA ASP A 281 -23.68 11.42 -6.15
C ASP A 281 -24.57 10.19 -6.37
N GLN A 282 -24.30 9.38 -7.39
CA GLN A 282 -24.99 8.10 -7.58
C GLN A 282 -24.77 7.17 -6.38
N LEU A 283 -23.52 7.08 -5.89
CA LEU A 283 -23.21 6.29 -4.70
C LEU A 283 -23.84 6.87 -3.43
N ALA A 284 -23.85 8.20 -3.27
CA ALA A 284 -24.48 8.87 -2.15
C ALA A 284 -26.02 8.73 -2.15
N ALA A 285 -26.62 8.60 -3.33
CA ALA A 285 -28.05 8.42 -3.53
C ALA A 285 -28.55 7.01 -3.19
N VAL A 286 -27.65 6.04 -2.94
CA VAL A 286 -28.03 4.72 -2.43
C VAL A 286 -28.74 4.90 -1.08
N ASP A 287 -29.90 4.27 -0.93
CA ASP A 287 -30.63 4.20 0.34
C ASP A 287 -29.78 3.51 1.42
N LEU A 288 -29.73 4.07 2.65
CA LEU A 288 -28.84 3.56 3.70
C LEU A 288 -29.25 2.16 4.17
N THR A 289 -30.56 1.88 4.22
CA THR A 289 -31.07 0.56 4.58
C THR A 289 -30.64 -0.46 3.53
N ILE A 290 -30.76 -0.13 2.25
CA ILE A 290 -30.23 -0.97 1.16
C ILE A 290 -28.72 -1.15 1.25
N ALA A 291 -27.96 -0.09 1.55
CA ALA A 291 -26.52 -0.18 1.72
C ALA A 291 -26.11 -1.11 2.87
N ASP A 292 -26.79 -1.02 4.01
CA ASP A 292 -26.53 -1.86 5.18
C ASP A 292 -26.91 -3.33 4.92
N LEU A 293 -28.02 -3.58 4.22
CA LEU A 293 -28.41 -4.93 3.75
C LEU A 293 -27.38 -5.53 2.78
N SER A 294 -26.94 -4.76 1.78
CA SER A 294 -25.90 -5.20 0.84
C SER A 294 -24.56 -5.44 1.54
N ALA A 295 -24.24 -4.66 2.59
CA ALA A 295 -23.06 -4.89 3.43
C ALA A 295 -23.16 -6.18 4.25
N ALA A 296 -24.36 -6.54 4.71
CA ALA A 296 -24.66 -7.80 5.37
C ALA A 296 -24.72 -9.02 4.41
N GLY A 297 -24.52 -8.81 3.10
CA GLY A 297 -24.51 -9.88 2.09
C GLY A 297 -25.90 -10.27 1.58
N VAL A 298 -26.93 -9.46 1.84
CA VAL A 298 -28.26 -9.63 1.23
C VAL A 298 -28.16 -9.26 -0.25
N ASN A 299 -28.67 -10.12 -1.13
CA ASN A 299 -28.67 -9.82 -2.57
C ASN A 299 -29.89 -9.00 -2.96
N VAL A 300 -29.91 -7.72 -2.56
CA VAL A 300 -31.03 -6.80 -2.80
C VAL A 300 -31.35 -6.67 -4.30
N ALA A 301 -30.35 -6.77 -5.18
CA ALA A 301 -30.51 -6.69 -6.62
C ALA A 301 -31.44 -7.80 -7.16
N ASP A 302 -31.26 -9.03 -6.69
CA ASP A 302 -32.08 -10.17 -7.08
C ASP A 302 -33.54 -10.00 -6.63
N TYR A 303 -33.76 -9.55 -5.39
CA TYR A 303 -35.11 -9.28 -4.88
C TYR A 303 -35.79 -8.14 -5.65
N THR A 304 -35.04 -7.10 -6.00
CA THR A 304 -35.59 -5.97 -6.73
C THR A 304 -35.93 -6.36 -8.16
N ALA A 305 -35.06 -7.11 -8.84
CA ALA A 305 -35.33 -7.64 -10.18
C ALA A 305 -36.62 -8.47 -10.20
N ALA A 306 -36.80 -9.35 -9.20
CA ALA A 306 -38.04 -10.11 -9.02
C ALA A 306 -39.26 -9.19 -8.82
N ALA A 307 -39.13 -8.21 -7.93
CA ALA A 307 -40.19 -7.25 -7.58
C ALA A 307 -40.61 -6.37 -8.79
N THR A 308 -39.67 -5.95 -9.64
CA THR A 308 -40.00 -5.18 -10.86
C THR A 308 -40.78 -5.98 -11.91
N GLY A 309 -40.69 -7.31 -11.89
CA GLY A 309 -41.45 -8.18 -12.80
C GLY A 309 -42.90 -8.42 -12.40
N VAL A 310 -43.31 -7.90 -11.23
CA VAL A 310 -44.63 -8.11 -10.62
C VAL A 310 -45.63 -7.05 -11.10
N THR A 311 -46.89 -7.43 -11.29
CA THR A 311 -47.94 -6.50 -11.74
C THR A 311 -48.26 -5.45 -10.67
N ALA A 312 -48.91 -4.34 -11.06
CA ALA A 312 -49.28 -3.30 -10.10
C ALA A 312 -50.22 -3.80 -8.99
N ASP A 313 -51.07 -4.78 -9.31
CA ASP A 313 -52.06 -5.36 -8.39
C ASP A 313 -51.43 -6.27 -7.32
N ASP A 314 -50.19 -6.69 -7.53
CA ASP A 314 -49.46 -7.63 -6.68
C ASP A 314 -48.37 -6.93 -5.83
N ARG A 315 -48.37 -5.59 -5.74
CA ARG A 315 -47.36 -4.85 -4.97
C ARG A 315 -47.44 -5.05 -3.45
N ASP A 316 -48.59 -5.44 -2.93
CA ASP A 316 -48.77 -5.77 -1.51
C ASP A 316 -48.33 -7.20 -1.17
N LEU A 317 -47.91 -7.98 -2.17
CA LEU A 317 -47.42 -9.34 -1.96
C LEU A 317 -46.17 -9.32 -1.07
N ARG A 318 -46.13 -10.21 -0.09
CA ARG A 318 -44.96 -10.37 0.77
C ARG A 318 -43.78 -10.91 -0.03
N LEU A 319 -42.56 -10.50 0.32
CA LEU A 319 -41.35 -10.97 -0.37
C LEU A 319 -41.13 -12.48 -0.22
N ASP A 320 -41.64 -13.10 0.86
CA ASP A 320 -41.62 -14.55 1.06
C ASP A 320 -42.65 -15.31 0.19
N GLN A 321 -43.57 -14.60 -0.45
CA GLN A 321 -44.61 -15.12 -1.35
C GLN A 321 -44.30 -14.88 -2.83
N LEU A 322 -43.17 -14.23 -3.17
CA LEU A 322 -42.73 -14.04 -4.55
C LEU A 322 -42.29 -15.37 -5.18
N HIS A 323 -43.24 -16.05 -5.82
CA HIS A 323 -43.03 -17.34 -6.50
C HIS A 323 -42.58 -17.22 -7.96
N THR A 324 -42.56 -16.01 -8.57
CA THR A 324 -42.11 -15.76 -9.95
C THR A 324 -40.59 -15.88 -10.15
N LEU A 325 -39.85 -16.19 -9.09
CA LEU A 325 -38.47 -16.62 -9.18
C LEU A 325 -38.45 -18.12 -9.49
N ASP A 326 -38.35 -18.49 -10.77
CA ASP A 326 -37.87 -19.82 -11.19
C ASP A 326 -36.39 -20.08 -10.78
N ASN A 327 -35.83 -19.26 -9.88
CA ASN A 327 -34.44 -19.24 -9.43
C ASN A 327 -34.39 -19.32 -7.88
N PRO A 328 -33.42 -20.02 -7.26
CA PRO A 328 -33.45 -20.55 -5.88
C PRO A 328 -33.27 -19.52 -4.75
N LEU A 329 -33.84 -18.32 -4.89
CA LEU A 329 -33.76 -17.21 -3.95
C LEU A 329 -34.81 -17.30 -2.83
N THR A 330 -35.94 -17.95 -3.10
CA THR A 330 -37.02 -18.24 -2.13
C THR A 330 -36.62 -19.21 -1.01
N ARG A 331 -35.36 -19.69 -1.00
CA ARG A 331 -34.83 -20.64 0.00
C ARG A 331 -33.72 -20.08 0.89
N ARG A 332 -33.58 -18.76 1.01
CA ARG A 332 -32.61 -18.14 1.93
C ARG A 332 -33.31 -17.40 3.08
N PRO A 333 -33.85 -18.11 4.09
CA PRO A 333 -34.53 -17.50 5.24
C PRO A 333 -33.74 -16.37 5.90
N ALA A 334 -32.40 -16.49 5.96
CA ALA A 334 -31.54 -15.45 6.54
C ALA A 334 -31.63 -14.10 5.80
N GLN A 335 -31.77 -14.10 4.47
CA GLN A 335 -31.87 -12.86 3.69
C GLN A 335 -33.26 -12.23 3.82
N LEU A 336 -34.31 -13.06 3.81
CA LEU A 336 -35.68 -12.61 4.07
C LEU A 336 -35.84 -12.04 5.48
N ASN A 337 -35.22 -12.67 6.49
CA ASN A 337 -35.20 -12.15 7.85
C ASN A 337 -34.48 -10.81 7.91
N ALA A 338 -33.32 -10.67 7.26
CA ALA A 338 -32.61 -9.39 7.23
C ALA A 338 -33.45 -8.26 6.56
N LEU A 339 -34.16 -8.57 5.47
CA LEU A 339 -35.10 -7.63 4.84
C LEU A 339 -36.26 -7.26 5.78
N ALA A 340 -36.84 -8.26 6.46
CA ALA A 340 -37.91 -8.03 7.42
C ALA A 340 -37.45 -7.20 8.64
N ASP A 341 -36.25 -7.47 9.17
CA ASP A 341 -35.63 -6.70 10.26
C ASP A 341 -35.37 -5.23 9.84
N ALA A 342 -35.17 -5.01 8.54
CA ALA A 342 -35.08 -3.70 7.92
C ALA A 342 -36.44 -3.06 7.56
N ALA A 343 -37.55 -3.65 8.02
CA ALA A 343 -38.93 -3.25 7.70
C ALA A 343 -39.24 -3.23 6.20
N ILE A 344 -38.72 -4.22 5.46
CA ILE A 344 -39.02 -4.48 4.05
C ILE A 344 -39.73 -5.83 3.98
N HIS A 345 -41.06 -5.81 4.00
CA HIS A 345 -41.88 -7.03 4.05
C HIS A 345 -42.53 -7.36 2.71
N THR A 346 -42.86 -6.35 1.91
CA THR A 346 -43.61 -6.46 0.65
C THR A 346 -42.81 -5.99 -0.57
N VAL A 347 -43.31 -6.31 -1.76
CA VAL A 347 -42.82 -5.76 -3.03
C VAL A 347 -42.87 -4.23 -3.01
N ALA A 348 -43.95 -3.64 -2.49
CA ALA A 348 -44.10 -2.20 -2.35
C ALA A 348 -43.02 -1.59 -1.43
N ASP A 349 -42.74 -2.21 -0.27
CA ASP A 349 -41.72 -1.71 0.67
C ASP A 349 -40.32 -1.66 0.04
N LEU A 350 -40.00 -2.66 -0.79
CA LEU A 350 -38.72 -2.74 -1.48
C LEU A 350 -38.64 -1.72 -2.62
N LEU A 351 -39.67 -1.65 -3.47
CA LEU A 351 -39.71 -0.72 -4.61
C LEU A 351 -39.87 0.74 -4.19
N ALA A 352 -40.31 1.01 -2.95
CA ALA A 352 -40.37 2.35 -2.38
C ALA A 352 -38.98 2.90 -1.99
N ARG A 353 -37.93 2.06 -1.95
CA ARG A 353 -36.57 2.49 -1.61
C ARG A 353 -35.94 3.24 -2.80
N PRO A 354 -35.61 4.55 -2.64
CA PRO A 354 -35.10 5.34 -3.75
C PRO A 354 -33.64 5.00 -4.05
N GLY A 355 -33.20 5.36 -5.26
CA GLY A 355 -31.80 5.32 -5.65
C GLY A 355 -31.33 4.00 -6.25
N PRO A 356 -30.04 3.92 -6.61
CA PRO A 356 -29.47 2.74 -7.24
C PRO A 356 -29.22 1.62 -6.22
N ILE A 357 -29.21 0.37 -6.70
CA ILE A 357 -28.88 -0.80 -5.89
C ILE A 357 -27.40 -1.11 -6.05
N PRO A 358 -26.62 -1.08 -4.97
CA PRO A 358 -25.20 -1.37 -5.06
C PRO A 358 -24.94 -2.89 -5.07
N PRO A 359 -23.74 -3.33 -5.51
CA PRO A 359 -23.34 -4.72 -5.38
C PRO A 359 -23.21 -5.13 -3.90
N PRO A 360 -23.42 -6.42 -3.56
CA PRO A 360 -23.20 -6.89 -2.20
C PRO A 360 -21.72 -6.83 -1.81
N GLY A 361 -21.44 -6.49 -0.56
CA GLY A 361 -20.09 -6.48 -0.01
C GLY A 361 -19.93 -5.62 1.24
N ALA A 362 -19.20 -6.13 2.24
CA ALA A 362 -19.08 -5.52 3.57
C ALA A 362 -18.62 -4.04 3.59
N GLY A 363 -17.96 -3.55 2.54
CA GLY A 363 -17.51 -2.16 2.44
C GLY A 363 -18.57 -1.15 1.98
N ILE A 364 -19.68 -1.58 1.37
CA ILE A 364 -20.57 -0.68 0.64
C ILE A 364 -21.28 0.34 1.54
N ALA A 365 -21.76 -0.09 2.71
CA ALA A 365 -22.38 0.77 3.71
C ALA A 365 -21.46 1.92 4.14
N LYS A 366 -20.16 1.64 4.31
CA LYS A 366 -19.13 2.65 4.60
C LYS A 366 -18.92 3.58 3.40
N GLN A 367 -18.83 3.02 2.20
CA GLN A 367 -18.57 3.77 0.96
C GLN A 367 -19.71 4.76 0.65
N VAL A 368 -20.97 4.37 0.86
CA VAL A 368 -22.14 5.26 0.70
C VAL A 368 -22.09 6.44 1.69
N ARG A 369 -21.80 6.18 2.97
CA ARG A 369 -21.67 7.24 3.99
C ARG A 369 -20.50 8.17 3.70
N LEU A 370 -19.36 7.65 3.24
CA LEU A 370 -18.23 8.46 2.79
C LEU A 370 -18.57 9.31 1.56
N ALA A 371 -19.35 8.79 0.61
CA ALA A 371 -19.81 9.54 -0.55
C ALA A 371 -20.74 10.70 -0.16
N ARG A 372 -21.67 10.47 0.78
CA ARG A 372 -22.51 11.52 1.35
C ARG A 372 -21.68 12.56 2.10
N ALA A 373 -20.71 12.14 2.89
CA ALA A 373 -19.78 13.04 3.57
C ALA A 373 -18.94 13.86 2.56
N ALA A 374 -18.49 13.26 1.45
CA ALA A 374 -17.73 13.97 0.40
C ALA A 374 -18.53 15.07 -0.31
N LEU A 375 -19.86 14.91 -0.38
CA LEU A 375 -20.78 15.87 -1.00
C LEU A 375 -21.41 16.83 0.03
N GLY A 376 -21.14 16.61 1.32
CA GLY A 376 -21.63 17.44 2.40
C GLY A 376 -20.94 18.81 2.47
N PRO A 377 -21.44 19.73 3.32
CA PRO A 377 -20.93 21.10 3.40
C PRO A 377 -19.57 21.23 4.12
N ALA A 378 -19.07 20.15 4.72
CA ALA A 378 -17.84 20.12 5.50
C ALA A 378 -16.86 19.08 4.95
N PRO A 379 -15.54 19.27 5.13
CA PRO A 379 -14.53 18.32 4.65
C PRO A 379 -14.58 16.97 5.39
N VAL A 380 -15.09 16.96 6.62
CA VAL A 380 -15.29 15.75 7.44
C VAL A 380 -16.61 15.87 8.20
N HIS A 381 -17.16 14.73 8.59
CA HIS A 381 -18.43 14.66 9.31
C HIS A 381 -18.33 13.73 10.50
N ARG A 382 -19.05 14.02 11.58
CA ARG A 382 -19.16 13.14 12.73
C ARG A 382 -19.84 11.83 12.34
N ARG A 383 -19.36 10.74 12.91
CA ARG A 383 -20.03 9.44 12.89
C ARG A 383 -21.19 9.43 13.87
N ASP A 384 -22.30 8.87 13.41
CA ASP A 384 -23.52 8.65 14.18
C ASP A 384 -23.79 7.17 14.45
N ASP A 385 -22.96 6.29 13.86
CA ASP A 385 -23.01 4.84 14.05
C ASP A 385 -22.06 4.36 15.17
N THR A 386 -21.35 5.27 15.82
CA THR A 386 -20.42 5.00 16.91
C THR A 386 -20.59 6.02 18.04
N ASP A 387 -20.33 5.58 19.27
CA ASP A 387 -20.14 6.45 20.43
C ASP A 387 -18.81 6.11 21.12
N PRO A 388 -17.70 6.67 20.62
CA PRO A 388 -16.37 6.36 21.16
C PRO A 388 -16.06 7.11 22.46
N GLY A 389 -17.01 7.88 23.02
CA GLY A 389 -16.78 8.72 24.19
C GLY A 389 -15.84 9.89 23.93
N PRO A 390 -15.41 10.60 25.01
CA PRO A 390 -14.52 11.76 24.87
C PRO A 390 -13.17 11.37 24.27
N VAL A 391 -12.53 12.31 23.59
CA VAL A 391 -11.15 12.14 23.13
C VAL A 391 -10.27 11.83 24.36
N PRO A 392 -9.43 10.78 24.34
CA PRO A 392 -8.54 10.50 25.45
C PRO A 392 -7.57 11.66 25.68
N ARG A 393 -7.70 12.39 26.81
CA ARG A 393 -6.83 13.51 27.24
C ARG A 393 -6.19 13.28 28.60
N ALA A 394 -4.94 13.71 28.78
CA ALA A 394 -4.19 13.51 30.02
C ALA A 394 -3.58 14.82 30.52
N ASP A 395 -3.16 14.85 31.80
CA ASP A 395 -2.40 15.98 32.33
C ASP A 395 -1.07 16.11 31.59
N ILE A 396 -0.39 15.00 31.32
CA ILE A 396 0.87 14.99 30.56
C ILE A 396 0.68 14.26 29.24
N GLU A 397 0.96 14.96 28.15
CA GLU A 397 0.69 14.47 26.81
C GLU A 397 1.99 14.42 26.01
N ILE A 398 2.25 13.28 25.37
CA ILE A 398 3.48 13.04 24.62
C ILE A 398 3.08 12.61 23.22
N ASP A 399 3.24 13.48 22.22
CA ASP A 399 3.07 13.09 20.82
C ASP A 399 4.39 12.49 20.31
N LEU A 400 4.35 11.29 19.74
CA LEU A 400 5.51 10.48 19.35
C LEU A 400 5.43 10.11 17.87
N ASP A 401 6.55 10.26 17.20
CA ASP A 401 6.73 9.89 15.79
C ASP A 401 8.13 9.29 15.57
N MET A 402 8.30 8.54 14.48
CA MET A 402 9.58 7.95 14.11
C MET A 402 9.90 8.10 12.63
N GLU A 403 11.19 8.16 12.32
CA GLU A 403 11.71 8.07 10.97
C GLU A 403 12.50 6.79 10.77
N ASN A 404 12.19 6.05 9.71
CA ASN A 404 12.85 4.80 9.37
C ASN A 404 13.14 4.70 7.87
N ASP A 405 14.13 3.90 7.51
CA ASP A 405 14.42 3.56 6.10
C ASP A 405 13.81 2.19 5.78
N PRO A 406 12.64 2.13 5.11
CA PRO A 406 11.94 0.87 4.84
C PRO A 406 12.70 -0.06 3.87
N ILE A 407 13.76 0.41 3.20
CA ILE A 407 14.52 -0.34 2.21
C ILE A 407 15.70 -1.03 2.88
N ASP A 408 16.51 -0.28 3.63
CA ASP A 408 17.80 -0.73 4.17
C ASP A 408 17.99 -0.51 5.68
N GLY A 409 17.15 0.30 6.34
CA GLY A 409 17.50 0.85 7.65
C GLY A 409 16.46 0.67 8.76
N GLY A 410 17.02 0.53 9.94
CA GLY A 410 16.27 0.63 11.17
C GLY A 410 15.65 2.01 11.41
N VAL A 411 15.11 2.21 12.61
CA VAL A 411 14.65 3.54 13.03
C VAL A 411 15.86 4.40 13.36
N TYR A 412 16.07 5.48 12.61
CA TYR A 412 17.22 6.37 12.77
C TYR A 412 16.91 7.63 13.59
N LEU A 413 15.63 7.94 13.80
CA LEU A 413 15.19 9.07 14.61
C LEU A 413 13.85 8.75 15.27
N TRP A 414 13.78 8.90 16.60
CA TRP A 414 12.54 9.00 17.35
C TRP A 414 12.33 10.44 17.81
N GLY A 415 11.13 10.98 17.59
CA GLY A 415 10.73 12.31 18.03
C GLY A 415 9.64 12.25 19.09
N THR A 416 9.73 13.13 20.08
CA THR A 416 8.66 13.32 21.07
C THR A 416 8.38 14.79 21.29
N LEU A 417 7.10 15.13 21.45
CA LEU A 417 6.65 16.45 21.86
C LEU A 417 5.94 16.33 23.21
N LEU A 418 6.62 16.77 24.27
CA LEU A 418 6.05 16.81 25.61
C LEU A 418 5.21 18.08 25.77
N ASP A 419 3.91 17.90 25.94
CA ASP A 419 2.94 18.96 26.13
C ASP A 419 2.41 18.99 27.58
N GLU A 420 2.64 20.13 28.24
CA GLU A 420 2.14 20.45 29.57
C GLU A 420 1.35 21.78 29.56
N THR A 421 0.85 22.21 28.39
CA THR A 421 0.23 23.54 28.18
C THR A 421 -1.09 23.75 28.92
N HIS A 422 -1.68 22.69 29.51
CA HIS A 422 -2.72 22.83 30.53
C HIS A 422 -2.25 23.70 31.71
N ARG A 423 -0.92 23.82 31.92
CA ARG A 423 -0.30 24.69 32.92
C ARG A 423 0.01 26.06 32.31
N PRO A 424 -0.43 27.16 32.94
CA PRO A 424 -0.10 28.51 32.48
C PRO A 424 1.40 28.72 32.31
N GLY A 425 1.81 29.25 31.16
CA GLY A 425 3.21 29.60 30.87
C GLY A 425 4.11 28.43 30.44
N ARG A 426 3.60 27.20 30.34
CA ARG A 426 4.34 26.08 29.73
C ARG A 426 4.17 26.10 28.20
N GLN A 427 5.23 25.73 27.50
CA GLN A 427 5.22 25.49 26.05
C GLN A 427 5.55 24.02 25.77
N PRO A 428 5.03 23.44 24.67
CA PRO A 428 5.43 22.11 24.23
C PRO A 428 6.94 22.04 23.99
N ARG A 429 7.57 20.90 24.33
CA ARG A 429 9.02 20.71 24.21
C ARG A 429 9.33 19.50 23.35
N TYR A 430 9.96 19.74 22.20
CA TYR A 430 10.43 18.68 21.32
C TYR A 430 11.73 18.05 21.86
N ARG A 431 11.83 16.73 21.77
CA ARG A 431 13.03 15.95 22.08
C ARG A 431 13.21 14.87 21.01
N SER A 432 14.42 14.76 20.48
CA SER A 432 14.81 13.76 19.50
C SER A 432 15.79 12.74 20.08
N PHE A 433 15.69 11.49 19.65
CA PHE A 433 16.68 10.43 19.88
C PHE A 433 17.19 9.95 18.52
N ALA A 434 18.40 10.37 18.15
CA ALA A 434 19.02 10.03 16.86
C ALA A 434 20.55 10.11 16.91
N ASP A 435 21.21 9.29 16.09
CA ASP A 435 22.58 9.53 15.62
C ASP A 435 22.53 9.85 14.11
N LEU A 436 22.64 11.14 13.79
CA LEU A 436 22.63 11.63 12.40
C LEU A 436 24.04 11.93 11.88
N HIS A 437 25.08 11.51 12.60
CA HIS A 437 26.48 11.70 12.21
C HIS A 437 27.08 10.43 11.62
N HIS A 438 26.57 9.27 12.00
CA HIS A 438 27.03 7.97 11.53
C HIS A 438 25.88 7.17 10.91
N PRO A 439 26.16 6.31 9.92
CA PRO A 439 25.17 5.37 9.41
C PRO A 439 24.65 4.47 10.54
N LEU A 440 23.36 4.16 10.50
CA LEU A 440 22.70 3.34 11.52
C LEU A 440 23.30 1.93 11.52
N THR A 441 23.52 1.41 12.72
CA THR A 441 23.91 0.01 12.95
C THR A 441 22.93 -0.63 13.92
N ASP A 442 22.87 -1.96 13.96
CA ASP A 442 21.98 -2.68 14.90
C ASP A 442 22.19 -2.25 16.37
N PRO A 443 23.44 -2.09 16.88
CA PRO A 443 23.67 -1.53 18.21
C PRO A 443 23.20 -0.08 18.37
N THR A 444 23.48 0.78 17.40
CA THR A 444 23.04 2.19 17.49
C THR A 444 21.52 2.30 17.48
N GLU A 445 20.82 1.52 16.64
CA GLU A 445 19.35 1.47 16.64
C GLU A 445 18.80 1.02 18.01
N ALA A 446 19.45 0.02 18.62
CA ALA A 446 19.11 -0.45 19.97
C ALA A 446 19.31 0.63 21.04
N ASP A 447 20.43 1.35 21.00
CA ASP A 447 20.72 2.46 21.90
C ASP A 447 19.69 3.58 21.79
N LEU A 448 19.23 3.90 20.58
CA LEU A 448 18.19 4.92 20.36
C LEU A 448 16.86 4.51 21.00
N LEU A 449 16.45 3.24 20.83
CA LEU A 449 15.25 2.72 21.48
C LEU A 449 15.39 2.71 23.01
N ALA A 450 16.54 2.28 23.53
CA ALA A 450 16.81 2.27 24.97
C ALA A 450 16.70 3.67 25.59
N GLN A 451 17.27 4.69 24.94
CA GLN A 451 17.19 6.08 25.40
C GLN A 451 15.77 6.63 25.37
N LEU A 452 15.01 6.35 24.30
CA LEU A 452 13.59 6.70 24.23
C LEU A 452 12.81 6.04 25.37
N TRP A 453 13.02 4.74 25.57
CA TRP A 453 12.31 3.93 26.55
C TRP A 453 12.57 4.42 27.98
N GLU A 454 13.83 4.66 28.34
CA GLU A 454 14.23 5.20 29.63
C GLU A 454 13.58 6.58 29.88
N TRP A 455 13.66 7.47 28.90
CA TRP A 455 13.08 8.81 29.02
C TRP A 455 11.55 8.74 29.17
N LEU A 456 10.89 7.91 28.36
CA LEU A 456 9.44 7.79 28.39
C LEU A 456 8.97 7.31 29.76
N HIS A 457 9.57 6.22 30.28
CA HIS A 457 9.22 5.70 31.59
C HIS A 457 9.57 6.66 32.72
N THR A 458 10.66 7.42 32.63
CA THR A 458 10.95 8.48 33.59
C THR A 458 9.82 9.51 33.67
N VAL A 459 9.24 9.90 32.53
CA VAL A 459 8.11 10.84 32.49
C VAL A 459 6.83 10.19 33.03
N LEU A 460 6.52 8.96 32.63
CA LEU A 460 5.34 8.23 33.08
C LEU A 460 5.36 7.99 34.60
N ASP A 461 6.48 7.51 35.13
CA ASP A 461 6.66 7.21 36.56
C ASP A 461 6.61 8.49 37.41
N ALA A 462 7.27 9.56 36.97
CA ALA A 462 7.19 10.86 37.65
C ALA A 462 5.76 11.44 37.65
N THR A 463 5.03 11.26 36.54
CA THR A 463 3.64 11.73 36.43
C THR A 463 2.72 10.93 37.36
N ALA A 464 2.89 9.61 37.41
CA ALA A 464 2.15 8.74 38.31
C ALA A 464 2.46 9.03 39.79
N ALA A 465 3.72 9.29 40.13
CA ALA A 465 4.14 9.65 41.48
C ALA A 465 3.49 10.96 41.96
N ASP A 466 3.20 11.88 41.04
CA ASP A 466 2.49 13.12 41.31
C ASP A 466 0.95 12.98 41.31
N GLY A 467 0.43 11.75 41.16
CA GLY A 467 -1.02 11.49 41.08
C GLY A 467 -1.69 12.03 39.82
N ARG A 468 -0.91 12.29 38.77
CA ARG A 468 -1.37 12.85 37.49
C ARG A 468 -1.48 11.76 36.44
N THR A 469 -2.22 12.04 35.37
CA THR A 469 -2.38 11.15 34.23
C THR A 469 -1.39 11.48 33.11
N ALA A 470 -0.88 10.47 32.42
CA ALA A 470 -0.03 10.65 31.23
C ALA A 470 -0.53 9.81 30.06
N ARG A 471 -0.41 10.33 28.84
CA ARG A 471 -0.67 9.59 27.60
C ARG A 471 0.37 9.87 26.53
N VAL A 472 0.64 8.84 25.73
CA VAL A 472 1.52 8.84 24.57
C VAL A 472 0.64 8.65 23.34
N TYR A 473 0.74 9.58 22.39
CA TYR A 473 -0.03 9.58 21.16
C TYR A 473 0.90 9.30 20.00
N CYS A 474 0.51 8.40 19.12
CA CYS A 474 1.13 8.19 17.82
C CYS A 474 0.05 8.34 16.75
N TRP A 475 0.45 8.63 15.51
CA TRP A 475 -0.53 8.65 14.43
C TRP A 475 -1.12 7.25 14.19
N HIS A 476 -0.25 6.26 13.98
CA HIS A 476 -0.66 4.90 13.64
C HIS A 476 0.18 3.84 14.38
N GLN A 477 -0.35 3.33 15.50
CA GLN A 477 0.44 2.51 16.45
C GLN A 477 1.15 1.31 15.84
N SER A 478 0.63 0.72 14.75
CA SER A 478 1.24 -0.46 14.15
C SER A 478 2.64 -0.16 13.64
N ALA A 479 2.91 1.08 13.21
CA ALA A 479 4.23 1.47 12.73
C ALA A 479 5.26 1.43 13.88
N GLU A 480 5.05 2.23 14.92
CA GLU A 480 6.01 2.38 16.02
C GLU A 480 6.14 1.07 16.82
N LEU A 481 5.03 0.41 17.15
CA LEU A 481 5.07 -0.84 17.91
C LEU A 481 5.74 -1.97 17.13
N THR A 482 5.55 -2.04 15.80
CA THR A 482 6.24 -3.04 14.97
C THR A 482 7.74 -2.76 14.93
N ALA A 483 8.15 -1.50 14.81
CA ALA A 483 9.54 -1.12 14.86
C ALA A 483 10.18 -1.44 16.22
N MET A 484 9.52 -1.08 17.34
CA MET A 484 9.98 -1.41 18.69
C MET A 484 10.15 -2.92 18.88
N ARG A 485 9.15 -3.72 18.46
CA ARG A 485 9.22 -5.19 18.56
C ARG A 485 10.36 -5.75 17.71
N ARG A 486 10.55 -5.26 16.48
CA ARG A 486 11.65 -5.67 15.60
C ARG A 486 13.00 -5.42 16.25
N ILE A 487 13.21 -4.22 16.81
CA ILE A 487 14.46 -3.83 17.47
C ILE A 487 14.67 -4.71 18.72
N ALA A 488 13.65 -4.88 19.56
CA ALA A 488 13.71 -5.71 20.75
C ALA A 488 14.03 -7.18 20.46
N THR A 489 13.49 -7.74 19.36
CA THR A 489 13.80 -9.11 18.92
C THR A 489 15.24 -9.22 18.43
N ARG A 490 15.70 -8.29 17.58
CA ARG A 490 17.06 -8.33 17.01
C ARG A 490 18.14 -8.08 18.05
N SER A 491 17.87 -7.22 19.03
CA SER A 491 18.82 -6.75 20.03
C SER A 491 18.50 -7.32 21.42
N ALA A 492 17.99 -8.56 21.47
CA ALA A 492 17.64 -9.22 22.72
C ALA A 492 18.85 -9.29 23.68
N GLY A 493 18.69 -8.77 24.90
CA GLY A 493 19.76 -8.69 25.89
C GLY A 493 20.63 -7.44 25.82
N HIS A 494 20.39 -6.54 24.85
CA HIS A 494 21.03 -5.23 24.81
C HIS A 494 20.58 -4.37 26.01
N PRO A 495 21.50 -3.75 26.78
CA PRO A 495 21.13 -2.93 27.93
C PRO A 495 20.11 -1.83 27.56
N GLY A 496 19.10 -1.66 28.42
CA GLY A 496 18.07 -0.62 28.29
C GLY A 496 16.99 -0.87 27.24
N VAL A 497 17.17 -1.84 26.33
CA VAL A 497 16.15 -2.19 25.32
C VAL A 497 14.99 -2.94 26.01
N PRO A 498 13.73 -2.57 25.74
CA PRO A 498 12.58 -3.24 26.32
C PRO A 498 12.40 -4.67 25.80
N THR A 499 11.85 -5.54 26.64
CA THR A 499 11.36 -6.85 26.23
C THR A 499 10.06 -6.74 25.44
N LEU A 500 9.73 -7.76 24.64
CA LEU A 500 8.44 -7.83 23.92
C LEU A 500 7.24 -7.73 24.87
N GLY A 501 7.33 -8.35 26.05
CA GLY A 501 6.29 -8.28 27.08
C GLY A 501 6.08 -6.86 27.63
N GLN A 502 7.16 -6.09 27.79
CA GLN A 502 7.06 -4.69 28.22
C GLN A 502 6.43 -3.80 27.15
N ILE A 503 6.77 -4.01 25.87
CA ILE A 503 6.15 -3.29 24.74
C ILE A 503 4.65 -3.60 24.67
N ASP A 504 4.27 -4.88 24.75
CA ASP A 504 2.87 -5.29 24.71
C ASP A 504 2.08 -4.80 25.93
N HIS A 505 2.73 -4.70 27.10
CA HIS A 505 2.13 -4.10 28.28
C HIS A 505 1.84 -2.61 28.08
N LEU A 506 2.83 -1.83 27.61
CA LEU A 506 2.65 -0.41 27.31
C LEU A 506 1.52 -0.19 26.30
N ALA A 507 1.48 -0.98 25.22
CA ALA A 507 0.44 -0.91 24.19
C ALA A 507 -0.98 -1.16 24.72
N ARG A 508 -1.12 -1.90 25.83
CA ARG A 508 -2.43 -2.22 26.46
C ARG A 508 -2.72 -1.44 27.74
N SER A 509 -1.79 -0.60 28.20
CA SER A 509 -1.86 0.09 29.50
C SER A 509 -2.89 1.22 29.57
N GLY A 510 -3.44 1.65 28.43
CA GLY A 510 -4.26 2.87 28.34
C GLY A 510 -3.43 4.17 28.28
N HIS A 511 -2.10 4.10 28.42
CA HIS A 511 -1.19 5.22 28.15
C HIS A 511 -0.99 5.43 26.65
N TRP A 512 -0.90 4.36 25.86
CA TRP A 512 -0.64 4.43 24.42
C TRP A 512 -1.92 4.62 23.61
N ILE A 513 -2.02 5.69 22.85
CA ILE A 513 -3.19 6.09 22.06
C ILE A 513 -2.83 6.14 20.58
N ASP A 514 -3.66 5.50 19.77
CA ASP A 514 -3.62 5.51 18.31
C ASP A 514 -4.58 6.57 17.79
N LEU A 515 -4.07 7.74 17.40
CA LEU A 515 -4.92 8.87 17.02
C LEU A 515 -5.63 8.68 15.68
N GLU A 516 -5.06 7.92 14.73
CA GLU A 516 -5.76 7.58 13.50
C GLU A 516 -7.01 6.75 13.82
N LYS A 517 -6.89 5.76 14.71
CA LYS A 517 -8.04 4.97 15.18
C LYS A 517 -9.07 5.84 15.87
N GLU A 518 -8.65 6.74 16.76
CA GLU A 518 -9.57 7.68 17.43
C GLU A 518 -10.31 8.57 16.41
N ALA A 519 -9.63 9.01 15.34
CA ALA A 519 -10.22 9.80 14.26
C ALA A 519 -11.21 8.99 13.41
N ILE A 520 -10.84 7.80 12.95
CA ILE A 520 -11.71 6.93 12.11
C ILE A 520 -12.96 6.46 12.86
N GLN A 521 -12.87 6.31 14.19
CA GLN A 521 -14.00 5.97 15.04
C GLN A 521 -14.96 7.14 15.28
N ARG A 522 -14.53 8.39 15.08
CA ARG A 522 -15.34 9.61 15.31
C ARG A 522 -15.79 10.28 14.03
N LEU A 523 -15.05 10.14 12.94
CA LEU A 523 -15.22 10.92 11.72
C LEU A 523 -15.38 10.04 10.48
N TRP A 524 -16.25 10.50 9.59
CA TRP A 524 -16.24 10.14 8.18
C TRP A 524 -15.17 11.00 7.49
N LEU A 525 -14.16 10.34 6.93
CA LEU A 525 -12.99 10.95 6.29
C LEU A 525 -12.97 10.59 4.79
N PRO A 526 -13.66 11.37 3.92
CA PRO A 526 -13.85 11.01 2.51
C PRO A 526 -12.56 10.90 1.70
N ASP A 527 -11.57 11.73 2.03
CA ASP A 527 -10.27 11.78 1.34
C ASP A 527 -9.20 10.87 1.98
N GLY A 528 -9.56 10.17 3.07
CA GLY A 528 -8.72 9.20 3.75
C GLY A 528 -8.20 9.67 5.11
N SER A 529 -7.51 8.75 5.80
CA SER A 529 -7.05 8.93 7.17
C SER A 529 -5.54 9.14 7.29
N SER A 530 -4.85 9.56 6.24
CA SER A 530 -3.43 9.86 6.38
C SER A 530 -3.24 11.17 7.16
N ILE A 531 -2.19 11.24 7.99
CA ILE A 531 -1.87 12.46 8.75
C ILE A 531 -1.76 13.70 7.84
N LYS A 532 -1.22 13.53 6.62
CA LYS A 532 -1.11 14.61 5.62
C LYS A 532 -2.44 15.09 5.07
N THR A 533 -3.49 14.28 5.17
CA THR A 533 -4.85 14.68 4.78
C THR A 533 -5.53 15.43 5.93
N ILE A 534 -5.35 14.95 7.18
CA ILE A 534 -6.09 15.45 8.33
C ILE A 534 -5.42 16.67 8.98
N ALA A 535 -4.10 16.69 9.12
CA ALA A 535 -3.41 17.78 9.82
C ALA A 535 -3.68 19.17 9.23
N PRO A 536 -3.78 19.36 7.89
CA PRO A 536 -4.19 20.63 7.31
C PRO A 536 -5.60 21.08 7.73
N LEU A 537 -6.53 20.13 7.92
CA LEU A 537 -7.87 20.42 8.44
C LEU A 537 -7.83 20.85 9.91
N ALA A 538 -6.83 20.36 10.66
CA ALA A 538 -6.50 20.79 12.02
C ALA A 538 -5.65 22.08 12.07
N GLY A 539 -5.42 22.74 10.94
CA GLY A 539 -4.66 23.99 10.84
C GLY A 539 -3.14 23.84 10.89
N HIS A 540 -2.61 22.62 10.78
CA HIS A 540 -1.17 22.37 10.73
C HIS A 540 -0.64 22.49 9.29
N THR A 541 0.54 23.08 9.15
CA THR A 541 1.27 23.15 7.88
C THR A 541 2.72 22.76 8.10
N TRP A 542 3.22 21.81 7.31
CA TRP A 542 4.62 21.45 7.35
C TRP A 542 5.50 22.61 6.86
N PRO A 543 6.65 22.86 7.51
CA PRO A 543 7.52 23.99 7.17
C PRO A 543 8.26 23.83 5.84
N MET A 544 8.17 22.66 5.19
CA MET A 544 8.93 22.30 4.00
C MET A 544 8.00 21.89 2.85
N ALA A 545 8.26 22.43 1.65
CA ALA A 545 7.52 22.08 0.44
C ALA A 545 7.80 20.65 -0.06
N ASP A 546 8.96 20.09 0.31
CA ASP A 546 9.44 18.74 -0.01
C ASP A 546 9.22 17.73 1.14
N ALA A 547 8.29 18.01 2.06
CA ALA A 547 8.04 17.19 3.25
C ALA A 547 7.43 15.81 2.92
N GLY A 548 8.21 14.74 3.08
CA GLY A 548 7.70 13.38 3.13
C GLY A 548 8.74 12.31 3.48
N GLY A 549 8.26 11.15 3.95
CA GLY A 549 9.11 10.04 4.41
C GLY A 549 10.14 9.59 3.36
N ASP A 550 9.75 9.54 2.09
CA ASP A 550 10.69 9.24 0.99
C ASP A 550 11.87 10.23 0.95
N GLN A 551 11.61 11.53 1.14
CA GLN A 551 12.65 12.54 1.18
C GLN A 551 13.44 12.52 2.49
N SER A 552 12.84 12.11 3.60
CA SER A 552 13.56 11.98 4.88
C SER A 552 14.68 10.93 4.78
N ILE A 553 14.50 9.86 4.00
CA ILE A 553 15.55 8.86 3.73
C ILE A 553 16.72 9.48 2.96
N VAL A 554 16.45 10.30 1.94
CA VAL A 554 17.49 11.00 1.16
C VAL A 554 18.29 11.95 2.06
N TRP A 555 17.59 12.69 2.94
CA TRP A 555 18.24 13.58 3.91
C TRP A 555 19.05 12.77 4.93
N TYR A 556 18.56 11.62 5.39
CA TYR A 556 19.25 10.75 6.33
C TYR A 556 20.58 10.23 5.76
N ARG A 557 20.57 9.72 4.53
CA ARG A 557 21.81 9.30 3.87
C ARG A 557 22.78 10.47 3.69
N THR A 558 22.28 11.61 3.22
CA THR A 558 23.10 12.83 3.10
C THR A 558 23.70 13.27 4.45
N ALA A 559 22.94 13.13 5.54
CA ALA A 559 23.38 13.47 6.89
C ALA A 559 24.51 12.57 7.39
N THR A 560 24.51 11.29 7.02
CA THR A 560 25.41 10.27 7.57
C THR A 560 26.62 9.95 6.69
N THR A 561 26.62 10.35 5.41
CA THR A 561 27.72 10.08 4.46
C THR A 561 28.75 11.22 4.36
N ALA A 562 28.75 12.17 5.29
CA ALA A 562 29.69 13.30 5.26
C ALA A 562 31.15 12.82 5.38
N PRO A 563 32.08 13.27 4.52
CA PRO A 563 33.47 12.81 4.57
C PRO A 563 34.17 13.21 5.88
N ALA A 564 34.82 12.23 6.51
CA ALA A 564 35.69 12.42 7.67
C ALA A 564 37.02 13.12 7.29
N GLY A 565 37.66 13.77 8.27
CA GLY A 565 39.01 14.37 8.11
C GLY A 565 39.05 15.84 7.69
N PRO A 566 40.24 16.39 7.35
CA PRO A 566 40.41 17.83 7.13
C PRO A 566 39.69 18.35 5.87
N LEU A 567 39.21 19.61 5.93
CA LEU A 567 38.46 20.30 4.87
C LEU A 567 39.39 20.88 3.78
N LEU A 568 40.15 20.00 3.11
CA LEU A 568 41.18 20.41 2.16
C LEU A 568 40.68 20.56 0.72
N SER A 569 39.42 20.21 0.43
CA SER A 569 38.84 20.36 -0.90
C SER A 569 37.45 21.05 -0.84
N PRO A 570 37.11 21.89 -1.85
CA PRO A 570 35.79 22.50 -1.96
C PRO A 570 34.63 21.48 -1.96
N HIS A 571 34.85 20.29 -2.53
CA HIS A 571 33.88 19.21 -2.53
C HIS A 571 33.58 18.69 -1.11
N ARG A 572 34.61 18.48 -0.28
CA ARG A 572 34.43 18.06 1.12
C ARG A 572 33.74 19.14 1.97
N ILE A 573 34.03 20.42 1.72
CA ILE A 573 33.36 21.53 2.40
C ILE A 573 31.85 21.53 2.07
N THR A 574 31.52 21.35 0.79
CA THR A 574 30.14 21.30 0.31
C THR A 574 29.39 20.12 0.92
N ALA A 575 29.95 18.91 0.84
CA ALA A 575 29.34 17.72 1.43
C ALA A 575 29.06 17.85 2.94
N ARG A 576 29.94 18.50 3.71
CA ARG A 576 29.67 18.77 5.14
C ARG A 576 28.56 19.78 5.37
N ARG A 577 28.46 20.82 4.54
CA ARG A 577 27.38 21.80 4.60
C ARG A 577 26.04 21.14 4.28
N ASP A 578 26.01 20.29 3.27
CA ASP A 578 24.81 19.56 2.86
C ASP A 578 24.37 18.58 3.95
N ALA A 579 25.30 17.83 4.54
CA ALA A 579 25.01 16.97 5.68
C ALA A 579 24.45 17.76 6.88
N HIS A 580 25.04 18.91 7.22
CA HIS A 580 24.52 19.76 8.30
C HIS A 580 23.10 20.28 8.00
N ARG A 581 22.83 20.68 6.75
CA ARG A 581 21.49 21.09 6.31
C ARG A 581 20.49 19.94 6.40
N ALA A 582 20.89 18.75 5.96
CA ALA A 582 20.06 17.55 5.99
C ALA A 582 19.69 17.15 7.42
N ARG A 583 20.63 17.19 8.37
CA ARG A 583 20.37 16.97 9.81
C ARG A 583 19.31 17.92 10.36
N ARG A 584 19.42 19.20 10.03
CA ARG A 584 18.43 20.21 10.45
C ARG A 584 17.06 19.97 9.82
N LYS A 585 17.02 19.58 8.54
CA LYS A 585 15.77 19.23 7.86
C LYS A 585 15.09 18.03 8.51
N LEU A 586 15.82 16.96 8.82
CA LEU A 586 15.30 15.76 9.49
C LEU A 586 14.64 16.10 10.83
N LEU A 587 15.34 16.83 11.69
CA LEU A 587 14.81 17.22 13.00
C LEU A 587 13.59 18.13 12.87
N ALA A 588 13.61 19.08 11.93
CA ALA A 588 12.46 19.96 11.68
C ALA A 588 11.26 19.22 11.08
N TYR A 589 11.50 18.20 10.25
CA TYR A 589 10.45 17.36 9.66
C TYR A 589 9.75 16.53 10.73
N ASN A 590 10.53 15.76 11.50
CA ASN A 590 10.00 14.93 12.56
C ASN A 590 9.37 15.76 13.71
N GLN A 591 9.92 16.94 14.03
CA GLN A 591 9.25 17.88 14.93
C GLN A 591 7.88 18.32 14.39
N ALA A 592 7.78 18.60 13.08
CA ALA A 592 6.49 18.96 12.48
C ALA A 592 5.49 17.79 12.53
N ASP A 593 5.93 16.53 12.38
CA ASP A 593 5.05 15.36 12.46
C ASP A 593 4.45 15.14 13.86
N VAL A 594 5.23 15.34 14.94
CA VAL A 594 4.69 15.33 16.30
C VAL A 594 3.81 16.55 16.61
N GLU A 595 4.11 17.71 16.02
CA GLU A 595 3.25 18.90 16.10
C GLU A 595 1.94 18.74 15.33
N ALA A 596 1.95 18.02 14.20
CA ALA A 596 0.77 17.65 13.43
C ALA A 596 -0.13 16.70 14.24
N THR A 597 0.48 15.69 14.85
CA THR A 597 -0.19 14.74 15.76
C THR A 597 -0.90 15.48 16.91
N ARG A 598 -0.17 16.42 17.54
CA ARG A 598 -0.74 17.33 18.55
C ARG A 598 -1.91 18.16 18.01
N ALA A 599 -1.75 18.80 16.85
CA ALA A 599 -2.80 19.64 16.27
C ALA A 599 -4.09 18.84 16.04
N ILE A 600 -3.98 17.62 15.50
CA ILE A 600 -5.12 16.73 15.29
C ILE A 600 -5.77 16.34 16.61
N ARG A 601 -4.97 15.98 17.62
CA ARG A 601 -5.47 15.62 18.96
C ARG A 601 -6.37 16.70 19.57
N HIS A 602 -5.98 17.96 19.45
CA HIS A 602 -6.82 19.09 19.87
C HIS A 602 -8.03 19.30 18.95
N TRP A 603 -7.83 19.19 17.63
CA TRP A 603 -8.90 19.37 16.65
C TRP A 603 -10.03 18.36 16.79
N LEU A 604 -9.74 17.12 17.21
CA LEU A 604 -10.73 16.08 17.47
C LEU A 604 -11.73 16.43 18.59
N GLU A 605 -11.46 17.45 19.41
CA GLU A 605 -12.40 17.97 20.42
C GLU A 605 -13.43 18.97 19.84
N SER A 606 -13.27 19.36 18.58
CA SER A 606 -14.19 20.27 17.90
C SER A 606 -15.55 19.62 17.66
N ASP A 607 -16.58 20.44 17.49
CA ASP A 607 -17.88 19.96 17.03
C ASP A 607 -17.87 19.77 15.50
N PHE A 608 -18.37 18.62 15.05
CA PHE A 608 -18.40 18.24 13.64
C PHE A 608 -19.85 17.98 13.21
N PRO A 609 -20.25 18.44 12.01
CA PRO A 609 -21.60 18.18 11.51
C PRO A 609 -21.80 16.69 11.25
N THR A 610 -23.02 16.18 11.42
CA THR A 610 -23.38 14.81 11.02
C THR A 610 -23.57 14.72 9.50
N VAL A 611 -23.46 13.51 8.95
CA VAL A 611 -23.68 13.27 7.52
C VAL A 611 -25.15 13.53 7.16
N PRO A 612 -25.43 14.27 6.07
CA PRO A 612 -26.80 14.50 5.60
C PRO A 612 -27.57 13.20 5.38
N GLY A 613 -28.78 13.12 5.93
CA GLY A 613 -29.66 11.95 5.78
C GLY A 613 -29.25 10.70 6.55
N CYS A 614 -28.24 10.78 7.43
CA CYS A 614 -27.90 9.71 8.39
C CYS A 614 -28.49 9.94 9.79
N ALA A 615 -28.87 11.18 10.12
CA ALA A 615 -29.61 11.46 11.35
C ALA A 615 -30.94 10.68 11.34
N GLY A 616 -31.01 9.63 12.16
CA GLY A 616 -32.27 8.97 12.47
C GLY A 616 -33.27 10.04 12.89
N GLY A 617 -34.45 10.06 12.28
CA GLY A 617 -35.45 11.07 12.54
C GLY A 617 -35.71 11.16 14.05
N GLU A 618 -35.25 12.25 14.68
CA GLU A 618 -35.84 12.65 15.94
C GLU A 618 -37.29 13.00 15.62
N PRO A 619 -38.29 12.34 16.24
CA PRO A 619 -39.65 12.82 16.13
C PRO A 619 -39.66 14.22 16.73
N GLU A 620 -39.97 15.22 15.91
CA GLU A 620 -40.28 16.57 16.32
C GLU A 620 -41.10 16.49 17.61
N ARG A 621 -40.52 16.89 18.75
CA ARG A 621 -41.28 17.00 20.01
C ARG A 621 -42.29 18.10 19.78
N ARG A 622 -43.50 17.72 19.35
CA ARG A 622 -44.66 18.60 19.35
C ARG A 622 -44.84 19.12 20.77
N THR A 623 -44.51 20.38 20.98
CA THR A 623 -44.93 21.12 22.15
C THR A 623 -46.46 21.06 22.23
N PRO A 624 -47.05 20.67 23.38
CA PRO A 624 -48.50 20.67 23.51
C PRO A 624 -48.98 22.11 23.42
N ARG A 625 -49.88 22.41 22.46
CA ARG A 625 -50.65 23.65 22.50
C ARG A 625 -51.45 23.67 23.81
N PRO A 626 -51.46 24.80 24.55
CA PRO A 626 -52.35 24.94 25.69
C PRO A 626 -53.79 24.90 25.18
N ARG A 627 -54.62 24.05 25.78
CA ARG A 627 -56.07 24.06 25.53
C ARG A 627 -56.70 25.26 26.26
N PRO A 628 -57.73 25.89 25.65
CA PRO A 628 -58.43 27.03 26.23
C PRO A 628 -59.19 26.69 27.51
#